data_AF-A0A7Y5E6A9-F1
#
_entry.id   AF-A0A7Y5E6A9-F1
#
_cell.length_a   1.000
_cell.length_b   1.000
_cell.length_c   1.000
_cell.angle_alpha   90.00
_cell.angle_beta   90.00
_cell.angle_gamma   90.00
#
_symmetry.space_group_name_H-M   'P 1'
#
loop_
_entity.id
_entity.type
_entity.pdbx_description
1 polymer ?
#
loop_
_entity_poly.entity_id
_entity_poly.type
_entity_poly.pdbx_seq_one_letter_code
_entity_poly.pdbx_strand_id
1 'polypeptide(L)'
;MQFNNQPIGQAGRAKARPLPQTLVFFMSICGVLLTEQGLNELGKAIEPYLKEGTIGKYIYCTQAVQNGNFIDMTFEPSQTDGSIKDSMLVSIPVHFVKFMATGAKSLPIGFSSYHESNKI
;
A
#
# COMPACT_ATOMS: atom_id res chain seq x y z
N MET A 1 -70.06 22.25 16.36
CA MET A 1 -69.09 21.43 17.11
C MET A 1 -68.57 20.36 16.17
N GLN A 2 -67.32 20.47 15.70
CA GLN A 2 -66.61 19.38 15.02
C GLN A 2 -65.14 19.44 15.47
N PHE A 3 -64.62 18.26 15.80
CA PHE A 3 -63.41 18.04 16.58
C PHE A 3 -62.14 18.24 15.74
N ASN A 4 -61.17 18.93 16.34
CA ASN A 4 -59.84 19.14 15.80
C ASN A 4 -59.01 17.86 15.96
N ASN A 5 -58.78 17.13 14.86
CA ASN A 5 -57.89 15.97 14.83
C ASN A 5 -56.55 16.35 14.21
N GLN A 6 -55.57 16.72 15.03
CA GLN A 6 -54.17 16.69 14.61
C GLN A 6 -53.60 15.28 14.82
N PRO A 7 -52.94 14.66 13.83
CA PRO A 7 -52.21 13.42 14.05
C PRO A 7 -50.89 13.68 14.78
N ILE A 8 -50.72 12.98 15.89
CA ILE A 8 -49.51 12.85 16.68
C ILE A 8 -48.51 11.97 15.91
N GLY A 9 -47.28 12.48 15.73
CA GLY A 9 -46.04 11.71 15.63
C GLY A 9 -45.85 10.77 14.43
N GLN A 10 -44.95 11.12 13.52
CA GLN A 10 -44.09 10.12 12.90
C GLN A 10 -42.62 10.45 13.15
N ALA A 11 -42.00 9.51 13.84
CA ALA A 11 -40.62 9.47 14.29
C ALA A 11 -39.62 9.66 13.14
N GLY A 12 -38.46 10.19 13.51
CA GLY A 12 -37.36 10.51 12.60
C GLY A 12 -37.02 9.36 11.65
N ARG A 13 -37.06 9.66 10.35
CA ARG A 13 -36.25 8.93 9.38
C ARG A 13 -34.80 9.21 9.70
N ALA A 14 -34.17 8.31 10.46
CA ALA A 14 -32.72 8.19 10.43
C ALA A 14 -32.32 8.04 8.96
N LYS A 15 -31.71 9.08 8.37
CA LYS A 15 -30.95 8.92 7.14
C LYS A 15 -29.99 7.77 7.41
N ALA A 16 -30.07 6.70 6.62
CA ALA A 16 -29.04 5.67 6.62
C ALA A 16 -27.72 6.40 6.45
N ARG A 17 -26.91 6.43 7.52
CA ARG A 17 -25.52 6.87 7.41
C ARG A 17 -24.89 5.90 6.41
N PRO A 18 -24.25 6.37 5.33
CA PRO A 18 -23.42 5.46 4.55
C PRO A 18 -22.49 4.78 5.53
N LEU A 19 -22.45 3.44 5.49
CA LEU A 19 -21.52 2.68 6.31
C LEU A 19 -20.14 3.33 6.13
N PRO A 20 -19.37 3.55 7.23
CA PRO A 20 -17.98 3.98 7.07
C PRO A 20 -17.38 2.97 6.12
N GLN A 21 -16.89 3.44 4.97
CA GLN A 21 -16.32 2.59 3.92
C GLN A 21 -15.34 1.68 4.63
N THR A 22 -15.77 0.45 4.88
CA THR A 22 -14.96 -0.55 5.56
C THR A 22 -13.77 -0.65 4.64
N LEU A 23 -12.64 -0.18 5.16
CA LEU A 23 -11.35 -0.08 4.55
C LEU A 23 -11.21 -1.30 3.64
N VAL A 24 -11.51 -1.12 2.35
CA VAL A 24 -11.27 -2.18 1.39
C VAL A 24 -9.76 -2.14 1.31
N PHE A 25 -9.11 -2.97 2.12
CA PHE A 25 -7.75 -3.41 1.88
C PHE A 25 -7.81 -4.14 0.54
N PHE A 26 -7.92 -3.37 -0.55
CA PHE A 26 -7.39 -3.80 -1.81
C PHE A 26 -5.97 -4.18 -1.45
N MET A 27 -5.68 -5.48 -1.50
CA MET A 27 -4.33 -5.96 -1.31
C MET A 27 -3.54 -5.35 -2.47
N SER A 28 -2.98 -4.18 -2.19
CA SER A 28 -2.15 -3.43 -3.09
C SER A 28 -0.78 -4.05 -3.05
N ILE A 29 -0.08 -3.90 -4.16
CA ILE A 29 1.35 -4.16 -4.22
C ILE A 29 1.99 -2.88 -4.69
N CYS A 30 3.11 -2.55 -4.07
CA CYS A 30 3.84 -1.33 -4.31
C CYS A 30 5.29 -1.68 -4.64
N GLY A 31 5.83 -1.04 -5.66
CA GLY A 31 7.26 -1.08 -5.95
C GLY A 31 7.85 0.31 -5.93
N VAL A 32 8.96 0.46 -5.22
CA VAL A 32 9.66 1.72 -5.02
C VAL A 32 11.07 1.58 -5.59
N LEU A 33 11.33 2.23 -6.71
CA LEU A 33 12.65 2.30 -7.32
C LEU A 33 13.46 3.39 -6.64
N LEU A 34 14.67 3.05 -6.22
CA LEU A 34 15.57 3.99 -5.56
C LEU A 34 16.52 4.66 -6.57
N THR A 35 16.97 5.85 -6.21
CA THR A 35 18.11 6.51 -6.86
C THR A 35 19.40 5.78 -6.51
N GLU A 36 20.45 5.97 -7.31
CA GLU A 36 21.78 5.42 -7.01
C GLU A 36 22.33 5.98 -5.68
N GLN A 37 22.12 7.28 -5.44
CA GLN A 37 22.46 7.92 -4.17
C GLN A 37 21.75 7.23 -2.99
N GLY A 38 20.45 6.99 -3.10
CA GLY A 38 19.68 6.29 -2.08
C GLY A 38 20.18 4.87 -1.81
N LEU A 39 20.52 4.11 -2.86
CA LEU A 39 21.11 2.78 -2.71
C LEU A 39 22.45 2.82 -1.97
N ASN A 40 23.29 3.82 -2.27
CA ASN A 40 24.61 3.95 -1.67
C ASN A 40 24.54 4.42 -0.20
N GLU A 41 23.70 5.40 0.10
CA GLU A 41 23.60 5.99 1.44
C GLU A 41 22.81 5.11 2.42
N LEU A 42 21.70 4.51 1.98
CA LEU A 42 20.93 3.58 2.82
C LEU A 42 21.66 2.24 3.00
N GLY A 43 22.44 1.83 1.99
CA GLY A 43 23.35 0.70 2.05
C GLY A 43 22.72 -0.58 2.62
N LYS A 44 23.40 -1.17 3.61
CA LYS A 44 23.00 -2.46 4.22
C LYS A 44 21.66 -2.43 4.95
N ALA A 45 21.17 -1.25 5.34
CA ALA A 45 19.91 -1.15 6.10
C ALA A 45 18.69 -1.57 5.26
N ILE A 46 18.78 -1.42 3.94
CA ILE A 46 17.67 -1.75 3.03
C ILE A 46 17.83 -3.10 2.31
N GLU A 47 18.98 -3.77 2.44
CA GLU A 47 19.28 -5.04 1.77
C GLU A 47 18.18 -6.11 1.94
N PRO A 48 17.59 -6.33 3.14
CA PRO A 48 16.54 -7.34 3.32
C PRO A 48 15.25 -7.08 2.52
N TYR A 49 15.05 -5.85 2.05
CA TYR A 49 13.85 -5.40 1.35
C TYR A 49 14.08 -5.21 -0.16
N LEU A 50 15.33 -5.24 -0.61
CA LEU A 50 15.69 -5.04 -2.00
C LEU A 50 15.36 -6.27 -2.85
N LYS A 51 14.82 -6.00 -4.03
CA LYS A 51 14.62 -6.93 -5.14
C LYS A 51 15.36 -6.42 -6.35
N GLU A 52 15.74 -7.33 -7.24
CA GLU A 52 16.36 -7.02 -8.52
C GLU A 52 15.35 -7.20 -9.65
N GLY A 53 15.36 -6.29 -10.62
CA GLY A 53 14.40 -6.22 -11.71
C GLY A 53 15.02 -5.62 -12.97
N THR A 54 14.28 -5.64 -14.07
CA THR A 54 14.75 -5.17 -15.39
C THR A 54 15.12 -3.70 -15.42
N ILE A 55 14.57 -2.91 -14.50
CA ILE A 55 14.83 -1.47 -14.38
C ILE A 55 15.76 -1.11 -13.21
N GLY A 56 16.37 -2.12 -12.57
CA GLY A 56 17.31 -1.95 -11.46
C GLY A 56 16.80 -2.51 -10.13
N LYS A 57 17.45 -2.09 -9.03
CA LYS A 57 17.10 -2.52 -7.66
C LYS A 57 15.93 -1.69 -7.12
N TYR A 58 14.91 -2.37 -6.63
CA TYR A 58 13.69 -1.76 -6.11
C TYR A 58 13.26 -2.42 -4.80
N ILE A 59 12.43 -1.73 -4.03
CA ILE A 59 11.79 -2.26 -2.83
C ILE A 59 10.38 -2.71 -3.18
N TYR A 60 10.01 -3.93 -2.77
CA TYR A 60 8.67 -4.47 -2.94
C TYR A 60 7.94 -4.54 -1.60
N CYS A 61 6.78 -3.89 -1.50
CA CYS A 61 6.01 -3.77 -0.26
C CYS A 61 4.51 -3.83 -0.52
N THR A 62 3.71 -3.98 0.55
CA THR A 62 2.24 -4.06 0.44
C THR A 62 1.62 -2.67 0.31
N GLN A 63 2.23 -1.67 0.93
CA GLN A 63 1.79 -0.28 0.87
C GLN A 63 2.99 0.65 0.87
N ALA A 64 2.92 1.72 0.08
CA ALA A 64 3.85 2.84 0.14
C ALA A 64 3.05 4.16 0.13
N VAL A 65 3.30 5.02 1.12
CA VAL A 65 2.61 6.31 1.27
C VAL A 65 3.63 7.40 1.47
N GLN A 66 3.48 8.51 0.75
CA GLN A 66 4.27 9.70 1.04
C GLN A 66 3.74 10.39 2.30
N ASN A 67 4.63 10.59 3.27
CA ASN A 67 4.37 11.25 4.54
C ASN A 67 5.41 12.36 4.75
N GLY A 68 5.08 13.56 4.26
CA GLY A 68 6.01 14.69 4.26
C GLY A 68 7.26 14.41 3.41
N ASN A 69 8.42 14.42 4.06
CA ASN A 69 9.73 14.19 3.44
C ASN A 69 10.13 12.72 3.39
N PHE A 70 9.23 11.81 3.74
CA PHE A 70 9.48 10.38 3.79
C PHE A 70 8.47 9.59 2.94
N ILE A 71 8.89 8.43 2.47
CA ILE A 71 8.02 7.39 1.94
C ILE A 71 7.96 6.27 3.00
N ASP A 72 6.78 6.08 3.55
CA ASP A 72 6.47 5.04 4.53
C ASP A 72 6.03 3.78 3.80
N MET A 73 6.76 2.68 4.00
CA MET A 73 6.55 1.40 3.34
C MET A 73 6.18 0.33 4.36
N THR A 74 5.08 -0.38 4.11
CA THR A 74 4.61 -1.48 4.97
C THR A 74 4.96 -2.83 4.35
N PHE A 75 5.64 -3.66 5.13
CA PHE A 75 6.07 -5.00 4.74
C PHE A 75 5.32 -6.05 5.53
N GLU A 76 4.92 -7.10 4.82
CA GLU A 76 4.57 -8.38 5.43
C GLU A 76 5.83 -9.26 5.56
N PRO A 77 5.92 -10.12 6.58
CA PRO A 77 7.06 -11.03 6.76
C PRO A 77 7.44 -11.79 5.49
N SER A 78 6.44 -12.23 4.70
CA SER A 78 6.61 -12.97 3.45
C SER A 78 7.29 -12.17 2.32
N GLN A 79 7.42 -10.85 2.44
CA GLN A 79 8.03 -9.98 1.42
C GLN A 79 9.51 -9.72 1.67
N THR A 80 9.99 -10.10 2.86
CA THR A 80 11.37 -9.94 3.29
C THR A 80 12.19 -11.20 2.97
N ASP A 81 13.48 -11.20 3.26
CA ASP A 81 14.36 -12.38 3.13
C ASP A 81 14.12 -13.48 4.19
N GLY A 82 13.09 -13.34 5.02
CA GLY A 82 12.77 -14.26 6.11
C GLY A 82 13.44 -13.90 7.44
N SER A 83 14.27 -12.86 7.48
CA SER A 83 14.83 -12.33 8.74
C SER A 83 13.80 -11.63 9.61
N ILE A 84 12.71 -11.16 9.01
CA ILE A 84 11.65 -10.38 9.66
C ILE A 84 10.42 -11.25 9.88
N LYS A 85 9.98 -11.35 11.14
CA LYS A 85 8.89 -12.23 11.57
C LYS A 85 7.54 -11.53 11.75
N ASP A 86 7.56 -10.21 11.89
CA ASP A 86 6.38 -9.38 12.12
C ASP A 86 6.23 -8.35 11.00
N SER A 87 5.03 -7.79 10.86
CA SER A 87 4.83 -6.68 9.92
C SER A 87 5.63 -5.46 10.38
N MET A 88 6.27 -4.77 9.42
CA MET A 88 7.15 -3.64 9.70
C MET A 88 6.82 -2.44 8.83
N LEU A 89 6.98 -1.25 9.43
CA LEU A 89 6.97 0.03 8.74
C LEU A 89 8.42 0.51 8.57
N VAL A 90 8.84 0.78 7.34
CA VAL A 90 10.14 1.37 7.03
C VAL A 90 9.94 2.68 6.32
N SER A 91 10.56 3.74 6.83
CA SER A 91 10.49 5.08 6.25
C SER A 91 11.84 5.45 5.63
N ILE A 92 11.84 5.88 4.37
CA ILE A 92 13.03 6.42 3.70
C ILE A 92 12.79 7.84 3.22
N PRO A 93 13.81 8.71 3.16
CA PRO A 93 13.66 10.03 2.59
C PRO A 93 13.14 10.02 1.15
N VAL A 94 12.19 10.89 0.84
CA VAL A 94 11.53 10.96 -0.48
C VAL A 94 12.50 11.26 -1.62
N HIS A 95 13.56 12.02 -1.36
CA HIS A 95 14.57 12.36 -2.37
C HIS A 95 15.43 11.16 -2.81
N PHE A 96 15.38 10.04 -2.08
CA PHE A 96 16.01 8.79 -2.50
C PHE A 96 15.13 7.95 -3.42
N VAL A 97 13.85 8.29 -3.59
CA VAL A 97 12.93 7.55 -4.46
C VAL A 97 12.95 8.15 -5.86
N LYS A 98 13.30 7.32 -6.84
CA LYS A 98 13.32 7.70 -8.26
C LYS A 98 11.94 7.55 -8.91
N PHE A 99 11.22 6.50 -8.53
CA PHE A 99 9.92 6.16 -9.11
C PHE A 99 9.15 5.24 -8.17
N MET A 100 7.83 5.40 -8.10
CA MET A 100 6.95 4.55 -7.30
C MET A 100 5.74 4.15 -8.12
N ALA A 101 5.42 2.85 -8.13
CA ALA A 101 4.21 2.33 -8.75
C ALA A 101 3.39 1.51 -7.75
N THR A 102 2.08 1.68 -7.80
CA THR A 102 1.11 0.94 -6.99
C THR A 102 0.12 0.26 -7.91
N GLY A 103 -0.24 -0.98 -7.59
CA GLY A 103 -1.17 -1.78 -8.37
C GLY A 103 -2.03 -2.66 -7.47
N ALA A 104 -3.15 -3.14 -8.01
CA ALA A 104 -3.90 -4.22 -7.37
C ALA A 104 -3.10 -5.53 -7.50
N LYS A 105 -3.17 -6.42 -6.49
CA LYS A 105 -2.45 -7.72 -6.48
C LYS A 105 -2.60 -8.58 -7.74
N SER A 106 -3.64 -8.37 -8.55
CA SER A 106 -3.89 -9.08 -9.79
C SER A 106 -3.04 -8.63 -10.98
N LEU A 107 -2.26 -7.56 -10.86
CA LEU A 107 -1.44 -7.01 -11.94
C LEU A 107 0.04 -7.08 -11.57
N PRO A 108 0.92 -7.61 -12.43
CA PRO A 108 2.36 -7.52 -12.21
C PRO A 108 2.76 -6.05 -12.18
N ILE A 109 3.50 -5.64 -11.16
CA ILE A 109 4.17 -4.34 -11.24
C ILE A 109 5.35 -4.52 -12.19
N GLY A 110 5.50 -3.60 -13.15
CA GLY A 110 6.51 -3.64 -14.22
C GLY A 110 7.98 -3.58 -13.78
N PHE A 111 8.28 -3.88 -12.52
CA PHE A 111 9.62 -4.03 -11.97
C PHE A 111 10.19 -5.44 -12.15
N SER A 112 9.34 -6.48 -12.13
CA SER A 112 9.79 -7.87 -12.26
C SER A 112 9.93 -8.28 -13.72
N SER A 113 10.98 -9.06 -14.04
CA SER A 113 11.01 -9.85 -15.27
C SER A 113 9.85 -10.84 -15.25
N TYR A 114 8.96 -10.77 -16.24
CA TYR A 114 7.93 -11.78 -16.45
C TYR A 114 8.64 -13.07 -16.91
N HIS A 115 8.93 -14.00 -16.00
CA HIS A 115 9.26 -15.35 -16.39
C HIS A 115 7.98 -16.16 -16.30
N GLU A 116 7.30 -16.29 -17.43
CA GLU A 116 6.21 -17.23 -17.61
C GLU A 116 6.78 -18.62 -17.27
N SER A 117 6.47 -19.09 -16.06
CA SER A 117 6.81 -20.45 -15.65
C SER A 117 5.87 -21.34 -16.43
N ASN A 118 6.36 -21.90 -17.54
CA ASN A 118 5.65 -22.88 -18.35
C ASN A 118 4.99 -23.90 -17.42
N LYS A 119 3.66 -23.94 -17.42
CA LYS A 119 2.91 -25.02 -16.78
C LYS A 119 3.06 -26.27 -17.64
N ILE A 120 3.69 -27.28 -17.03
CA ILE A 120 3.59 -28.74 -17.26
C ILE A 120 4.03 -29.21 -18.65
#